data_AF-A0AAC8VHU5-F1
#
_entry.id   AF-A0AAC8VHU5-F1
#
_cell.length_a   1.000
_cell.length_b   1.000
_cell.length_c   1.000
_cell.angle_alpha   90.00
_cell.angle_beta   90.00
_cell.angle_gamma   90.00
#
_symmetry.space_group_name_H-M   'P 1'
#
loop_
_entity.id
_entity.type
_entity.pdbx_description
1 polymer ?
#
loop_
_entity_poly.entity_id
_entity_poly.type
_entity_poly.pdbx_seq_one_letter_code
_entity_poly.pdbx_strand_id
1 'polypeptide(L)'
;MLYPINLTCKVMKVSRSAFYAWDKRPAKVISIEELQLYRRCKELFKESRGSLGSRMMAYKLQEEGFQVGRYRARSLMQKLGLKVLQRKAYKVTTKRKHHHAVADNVRCEPWSAKHGVSRPR
;
A
#
# COMPACT_ATOMS: atom_id res chain seq x y z
N MET A 1 -6.55 41.02 21.75
CA MET A 1 -7.39 40.44 22.82
C MET A 1 -6.70 39.17 23.32
N LEU A 2 -6.19 39.18 24.56
CA LEU A 2 -5.62 37.99 25.21
C LEU A 2 -6.67 37.44 26.16
N TYR A 3 -7.13 36.21 25.92
CA TYR A 3 -8.09 35.54 26.80
C TYR A 3 -7.35 34.66 27.82
N PRO A 4 -7.77 34.66 29.09
CA PRO A 4 -7.15 33.81 30.10
C PRO A 4 -7.42 32.33 29.77
N ILE A 5 -6.37 31.50 29.86
CA ILE A 5 -6.42 30.05 29.58
C ILE A 5 -7.58 29.34 30.30
N ASN A 6 -7.93 29.83 31.50
CA ASN A 6 -8.99 29.27 32.33
C ASN A 6 -10.36 29.42 31.65
N LEU A 7 -10.64 30.59 31.06
CA LEU A 7 -11.90 30.85 30.37
C LEU A 7 -12.03 29.98 29.11
N THR A 8 -10.98 29.91 28.29
CA THR A 8 -10.96 29.08 27.08
C THR A 8 -11.06 27.60 27.39
N CYS A 9 -10.35 27.09 28.40
CA CYS A 9 -10.48 25.70 28.85
C CYS A 9 -11.91 25.38 29.33
N LYS A 10 -12.55 26.29 30.06
CA LYS A 10 -13.93 26.12 30.56
C LYS A 10 -14.96 26.10 29.42
N VAL A 11 -14.83 27.01 28.45
CA VAL A 11 -15.68 27.04 27.24
C VAL A 11 -15.51 25.79 26.40
N MET A 12 -14.27 25.32 26.21
CA MET A 12 -13.96 24.10 25.44
C MET A 12 -14.17 22.79 26.22
N LYS A 13 -14.57 22.86 27.50
CA LYS A 13 -14.74 21.70 28.39
C LYS A 13 -13.49 20.80 28.50
N VAL A 14 -12.30 21.40 28.48
CA VAL A 14 -11.02 20.69 28.64
C VAL A 14 -10.42 21.06 30.00
N SER A 15 -9.75 20.11 30.67
CA SER A 15 -9.05 20.43 31.91
C SER A 15 -7.81 21.29 31.65
N ARG A 16 -7.49 22.18 32.60
CA ARG A 16 -6.30 23.05 32.49
C ARG A 16 -5.00 22.23 32.43
N SER A 17 -4.95 21.10 33.15
CA SER A 17 -3.83 20.17 33.12
C SER A 17 -3.67 19.48 31.77
N ALA A 18 -4.78 19.12 31.11
CA ALA A 18 -4.73 18.53 29.76
C ALA A 18 -4.23 19.54 28.72
N PHE A 19 -4.62 20.82 28.83
CA PHE A 19 -4.11 21.87 27.97
C PHE A 19 -2.58 22.00 28.06
N TYR A 20 -2.03 22.17 29.27
CA TYR A 20 -0.58 22.28 29.43
C TYR A 20 0.16 20.98 29.13
N ALA A 21 -0.46 19.83 29.37
CA ALA A 21 0.12 18.55 28.94
C ALA A 21 0.19 18.44 27.42
N TRP A 22 -0.79 18.98 26.70
CA TRP A 22 -0.75 19.05 25.23
C TRP A 22 0.28 20.06 24.73
N ASP A 23 0.31 21.26 25.31
CA ASP A 23 1.27 22.33 24.97
C ASP A 23 2.74 21.90 25.19
N LYS A 24 3.00 21.18 26.28
CA LYS A 24 4.33 20.62 26.59
C LYS A 24 4.70 19.37 25.79
N ARG A 25 3.79 18.77 25.02
CA ARG A 25 4.13 17.59 24.21
C ARG A 25 5.01 18.05 23.05
N PRO A 26 6.26 17.57 22.93
CA PRO A 26 7.07 17.88 21.78
C PRO A 26 6.38 17.36 20.52
N ALA A 27 6.39 18.17 19.46
CA ALA A 27 5.98 17.69 18.14
C ALA A 27 6.83 16.47 17.78
N LYS A 28 6.21 15.44 17.18
CA LYS A 28 6.97 14.30 16.66
C LYS A 28 7.88 14.79 15.53
N VAL A 29 9.16 14.94 15.84
CA VAL A 29 10.17 15.22 14.82
C VAL A 29 10.39 13.94 14.04
N ILE A 30 10.08 13.97 12.75
CA ILE A 30 10.35 12.87 11.83
C ILE A 30 11.81 12.98 11.42
N SER A 31 12.59 11.91 11.58
CA SER A 31 13.99 11.90 11.13
C SER A 31 14.08 12.00 9.60
N ILE A 32 15.22 12.47 9.10
CA ILE A 32 15.49 12.55 7.66
C ILE A 32 15.38 11.16 7.01
N GLU A 33 15.89 10.14 7.70
CA GLU A 33 15.81 8.74 7.28
C GLU A 33 14.36 8.23 7.18
N GLU A 34 13.50 8.57 8.15
CA GLU A 34 12.08 8.23 8.08
C GLU A 34 11.41 8.93 6.91
N LEU A 35 11.73 10.21 6.66
CA LEU A 35 11.20 10.95 5.52
C LEU A 35 11.63 10.32 4.18
N GLN A 36 12.89 9.90 4.06
CA GLN A 36 13.39 9.19 2.88
C GLN A 36 12.64 7.86 2.69
N LEU A 37 12.46 7.09 3.77
CA LEU A 37 11.70 5.85 3.73
C LEU A 37 10.24 6.09 3.28
N TYR A 38 9.61 7.18 3.75
CA TYR A 38 8.22 7.51 3.41
C TYR A 38 8.10 7.89 1.93
N ARG A 39 9.07 8.63 1.40
CA ARG A 39 9.15 8.99 -0.02
C ARG A 39 9.30 7.74 -0.89
N ARG A 40 10.30 6.90 -0.60
CA ARG A 40 10.55 5.66 -1.35
C ARG A 40 9.35 4.70 -1.35
N CYS A 41 8.71 4.52 -0.20
CA CYS A 41 7.51 3.70 -0.10
C CYS A 41 6.36 4.20 -1.01
N LYS A 42 6.17 5.52 -1.12
CA LYS A 42 5.16 6.12 -2.02
C LYS A 42 5.54 5.94 -3.49
N GLU A 43 6.81 6.12 -3.84
CA GLU A 43 7.32 5.94 -5.20
C GLU A 43 7.09 4.51 -5.68
N LEU A 44 7.58 3.52 -4.92
CA LEU A 44 7.39 2.10 -5.22
C LEU A 44 5.90 1.73 -5.35
N PHE A 45 5.06 2.23 -4.44
CA PHE A 45 3.63 1.97 -4.52
C PHE A 45 3.00 2.54 -5.79
N LYS A 46 3.39 3.76 -6.19
CA LYS A 46 2.93 4.42 -7.42
C LYS A 46 3.41 3.68 -8.67
N GLU A 47 4.68 3.26 -8.71
CA GLU A 47 5.26 2.47 -9.81
C GLU A 47 4.51 1.16 -10.01
N SER A 48 4.15 0.49 -8.92
CA SER A 48 3.36 -0.76 -8.96
C SER A 48 1.88 -0.57 -9.30
N ARG A 49 1.43 0.67 -9.54
CA ARG A 49 0.03 1.03 -9.77
C ARG A 49 -0.90 0.56 -8.63
N GLY A 50 -0.40 0.59 -7.40
CA GLY A 50 -1.16 0.20 -6.20
C GLY A 50 -1.35 -1.30 -5.99
N SER A 51 -0.54 -2.14 -6.63
CA SER A 51 -0.58 -3.60 -6.47
C SER A 51 0.31 -4.12 -5.31
N LEU A 52 1.33 -3.35 -4.91
CA LEU A 52 2.27 -3.77 -3.87
C LEU A 52 1.64 -3.79 -2.47
N GLY A 53 1.50 -5.00 -1.92
CA GLY A 53 1.16 -5.22 -0.52
C GLY A 53 2.35 -5.12 0.42
N SER A 54 2.08 -5.18 1.73
CA SER A 54 3.09 -4.97 2.77
C SER A 54 4.25 -5.97 2.74
N ARG A 55 4.03 -7.19 2.23
CA ARG A 55 5.08 -8.21 2.08
C ARG A 55 6.07 -7.82 0.97
N MET A 56 5.57 -7.52 -0.22
CA MET A 56 6.45 -7.14 -1.33
C MET A 56 7.03 -5.74 -1.15
N MET A 57 6.32 -4.85 -0.48
CA MET A 57 6.87 -3.55 -0.08
C MET A 57 8.11 -3.71 0.82
N ALA A 58 8.05 -4.60 1.82
CA ALA A 58 9.20 -4.88 2.67
C ALA A 58 10.39 -5.45 1.88
N TYR A 59 10.12 -6.37 0.94
CA TYR A 59 11.16 -6.96 0.09
C TYR A 59 11.83 -5.90 -0.79
N LYS A 60 11.05 -5.07 -1.49
CA LYS A 60 11.58 -3.99 -2.36
C LYS A 60 12.39 -2.97 -1.58
N LEU A 61 11.91 -2.58 -0.40
CA LEU A 61 12.65 -1.67 0.48
C LEU A 61 13.96 -2.30 0.98
N GLN A 62 13.98 -3.61 1.26
CA GLN A 62 15.22 -4.31 1.63
C GLN A 62 16.20 -4.43 0.47
N GLU A 63 15.73 -4.66 -0.76
CA GLU A 63 16.56 -4.64 -1.98
C GLU A 63 17.25 -3.27 -2.16
N GLU A 64 16.57 -2.18 -1.81
CA GLU A 64 17.12 -0.82 -1.83
C GLU A 64 18.02 -0.48 -0.62
N GLY A 65 18.22 -1.41 0.32
CA GLY A 65 19.09 -1.25 1.48
C GLY A 65 18.40 -0.78 2.76
N PHE A 66 17.07 -0.65 2.78
CA PHE A 66 16.34 -0.29 4.00
C PHE A 66 16.06 -1.52 4.87
N GLN A 67 16.45 -1.46 6.15
CA GLN A 67 16.14 -2.52 7.12
C GLN A 67 14.68 -2.43 7.62
N VAL A 68 13.75 -2.94 6.80
CA VAL A 68 12.30 -2.87 7.07
C VAL A 68 11.68 -4.26 7.03
N GLY A 69 11.28 -4.78 8.19
CA GLY A 69 10.51 -6.02 8.27
C GLY A 69 9.04 -5.86 7.84
N ARG A 70 8.35 -6.98 7.62
CA ARG A 70 6.93 -7.03 7.19
C ARG A 70 6.00 -6.18 8.06
N TYR A 71 6.16 -6.24 9.38
CA TYR A 71 5.29 -5.49 10.31
C TYR A 71 5.54 -3.98 10.22
N ARG A 72 6.81 -3.57 10.10
CA ARG A 72 7.18 -2.16 9.91
C ARG A 72 6.65 -1.63 8.59
N ALA A 73 6.76 -2.40 7.50
CA ALA A 73 6.17 -2.04 6.21
C ALA A 73 4.64 -1.93 6.27
N ARG A 74 3.94 -2.81 7.00
CA ARG A 74 2.49 -2.70 7.20
C ARG A 74 2.11 -1.41 7.94
N SER A 75 2.78 -1.10 9.04
CA SER A 75 2.54 0.13 9.80
C SER A 75 2.87 1.37 8.96
N LEU A 76 3.91 1.31 8.14
CA LEU A 76 4.29 2.36 7.21
C LEU A 76 3.18 2.61 6.18
N MET A 77 2.69 1.55 5.51
CA MET A 77 1.59 1.66 4.55
C MET A 77 0.32 2.22 5.20
N GLN A 78 -0.01 1.80 6.43
CA GLN A 78 -1.16 2.32 7.18
C GLN A 78 -1.00 3.81 7.49
N LYS A 79 0.17 4.24 8.02
CA LYS A 79 0.47 5.65 8.29
C LYS A 79 0.38 6.51 7.03
N LEU A 80 0.81 5.98 5.88
CA LEU A 80 0.80 6.67 4.60
C LEU A 80 -0.54 6.54 3.84
N GLY A 81 -1.52 5.81 4.39
CA GLY A 81 -2.82 5.59 3.74
C GLY A 81 -2.76 4.72 2.48
N LEU A 82 -1.67 3.97 2.27
CA LEU A 82 -1.48 3.13 1.09
C LEU A 82 -2.28 1.84 1.24
N LYS A 83 -3.35 1.71 0.45
CA LYS A 83 -4.20 0.52 0.42
C LYS A 83 -4.11 -0.13 -0.95
N VAL A 84 -3.73 -1.41 -0.95
CA VAL A 84 -3.74 -2.23 -2.17
C VAL A 84 -5.17 -2.36 -2.65
N LEU A 85 -5.40 -2.00 -3.91
CA LEU A 85 -6.66 -2.23 -4.57
C LEU A 85 -6.58 -3.55 -5.33
N GLN A 86 -7.36 -4.54 -4.90
CA GLN A 86 -7.50 -5.75 -5.67
C GLN A 86 -8.29 -5.42 -6.95
N ARG A 87 -7.75 -5.75 -8.13
CA ARG A 87 -8.50 -5.62 -9.38
C ARG A 87 -9.73 -6.52 -9.29
N LYS A 88 -10.91 -5.93 -9.48
CA LYS A 88 -12.14 -6.70 -9.66
C LYS A 88 -12.02 -7.47 -10.97
N ALA A 89 -12.21 -8.79 -10.91
CA ALA A 89 -12.24 -9.60 -12.12
C ALA A 89 -13.35 -9.09 -13.06
N TYR A 90 -13.07 -9.08 -14.36
CA TYR A 90 -14.07 -8.73 -15.36
C TYR A 90 -15.21 -9.75 -15.29
N LYS A 91 -16.44 -9.28 -15.09
CA LYS A 91 -17.63 -10.12 -15.14
C LYS A 91 -18.10 -10.16 -16.58
N VAL A 92 -17.98 -11.32 -17.22
CA VAL A 92 -18.56 -11.55 -18.54
C VAL A 92 -20.09 -11.44 -18.40
N THR A 93 -20.65 -10.32 -18.84
CA THR A 93 -22.11 -10.05 -18.83
C THR A 93 -22.80 -10.73 -20.01
N THR A 94 -22.06 -11.01 -21.07
CA THR A 94 -22.60 -11.61 -22.29
C THR A 94 -22.65 -13.13 -22.14
N LYS A 95 -23.86 -13.69 -21.98
CA LYS A 95 -24.09 -15.11 -22.22
C LYS A 95 -24.08 -15.35 -23.73
N ARG A 96 -23.14 -16.15 -24.23
CA ARG A 96 -23.16 -16.63 -25.63
C ARG A 96 -24.48 -17.36 -25.85
N LYS A 97 -25.26 -16.96 -26.86
CA LYS A 97 -26.37 -17.80 -27.33
C LYS A 97 -25.75 -19.01 -28.06
N HIS A 98 -26.09 -20.21 -27.62
CA HIS A 98 -25.50 -21.46 -28.12
C HIS A 98 -25.67 -21.67 -29.63
N HIS A 99 -26.63 -20.98 -30.23
CA HIS A 99 -26.93 -21.04 -31.67
C HIS A 99 -26.02 -20.15 -32.55
N HIS A 100 -25.19 -19.30 -31.96
CA HIS A 100 -24.16 -18.60 -32.72
C HIS A 100 -23.05 -19.58 -33.07
N ALA A 101 -22.78 -19.73 -34.37
CA ALA A 101 -21.65 -20.49 -34.88
C ALA A 101 -20.36 -19.96 -34.26
N VAL A 102 -19.55 -20.87 -33.73
CA VAL A 102 -18.18 -20.55 -33.34
C VAL A 102 -17.40 -20.50 -34.65
N ALA A 103 -16.72 -19.40 -34.93
CA ALA A 103 -15.81 -19.36 -36.08
C ALA A 103 -14.75 -20.44 -35.91
N ASP A 104 -14.41 -21.12 -37.01
CA ASP A 104 -13.38 -22.15 -36.98
C ASP A 104 -12.08 -21.59 -36.43
N ASN A 105 -11.49 -22.33 -35.49
CA ASN A 105 -10.15 -22.01 -35.03
C ASN A 105 -9.20 -22.34 -36.20
N VAL A 106 -8.83 -21.33 -36.97
CA VAL A 106 -7.91 -21.45 -38.12
C VAL A 106 -6.44 -21.32 -37.71
N ARG A 107 -6.13 -21.59 -36.43
CA ARG A 107 -4.74 -21.62 -35.96
C ARG A 107 -4.59 -22.55 -34.76
N CYS A 108 -4.65 -23.84 -35.04
CA CYS A 108 -4.15 -24.89 -34.17
C CYS A 108 -2.90 -25.48 -34.82
N GLU A 109 -1.80 -24.73 -34.79
CA GLU A 109 -0.49 -25.35 -34.93
C GLU A 109 -0.21 -26.04 -33.59
N PRO A 110 0.02 -27.36 -33.54
CA PRO A 110 0.34 -28.03 -32.30
C PRO A 110 1.61 -27.40 -31.73
N TRP A 111 1.52 -26.87 -30.50
CA TRP A 111 2.68 -26.38 -29.78
C TRP A 111 3.68 -27.54 -29.61
N SER A 112 4.76 -27.50 -30.42
CA SER A 112 5.81 -28.52 -30.37
C SER A 112 6.72 -28.20 -29.19
N ALA A 113 6.55 -28.94 -28.10
CA ALA A 113 7.47 -28.95 -26.96
C ALA A 113 8.80 -29.61 -27.36
N LYS A 114 9.60 -28.96 -28.20
CA LYS A 114 11.01 -29.32 -28.31
C LYS A 114 11.69 -28.70 -27.10
N HIS A 115 12.02 -29.51 -26.11
CA HIS A 115 13.12 -29.38 -25.14
C HIS A 115 12.78 -30.23 -23.90
N GLY A 116 13.17 -31.51 -23.95
CA GLY A 116 13.25 -32.34 -22.77
C GLY A 116 14.43 -31.87 -21.93
N VAL A 117 14.15 -31.19 -20.81
CA VAL A 117 15.15 -30.98 -19.75
C VAL A 117 14.80 -31.93 -18.62
N SER A 118 15.55 -33.02 -18.52
CA SER A 118 15.52 -33.93 -17.38
C SER A 118 15.91 -33.16 -16.12
N ARG A 119 15.00 -33.06 -15.14
CA ARG A 119 15.34 -32.61 -13.78
C ARG A 119 16.07 -33.75 -13.06
N PRO A 120 17.29 -33.56 -12.53
CA PRO A 120 17.90 -34.53 -11.63
C PRO A 120 17.25 -34.45 -10.25
N ARG A 121 17.37 -35.57 -9.54
CA ARG A 121 16.79 -35.86 -8.22
C ARG A 121 17.60 -35.20 -7.11
#